data_AF-A0A920NPA9-F1
#
_entry.id   AF-A0A920NPA9-F1
#
_cell.length_a   1.000
_cell.length_b   1.000
_cell.length_c   1.000
_cell.angle_alpha   90.00
_cell.angle_beta   90.00
_cell.angle_gamma   90.00
#
_symmetry.space_group_name_H-M   'P 1'
#
loop_
_entity.id
_entity.type
_entity.pdbx_description
1 polymer ?
#
loop_
_entity_poly.entity_id
_entity_poly.type
_entity_poly.pdbx_seq_one_letter_code
_entity_poly.pdbx_strand_id
1 'polypeptide(L)'
;MYVANDYMGPDHLFRNNGLDDNGVITFTDVVDEALPHTPWFSMGSDYADINNDGRIDFLASDMAGSNHYRDKLSMGSMSGPNSDAWFLNFPNPPQYMRNAVYLNTGTDRFMEVAYLTGLAKTDWTWTAKFGDLDNDGFEDVYFTNGMSRDFFNGDLKERTQQIAVRMALIA
;
A
#
# COMPACT_ATOMS: atom_id res chain seq x y z
N MET A 1 -13.73 -7.03 3.96
CA MET A 1 -13.65 -5.55 3.95
C MET A 1 -12.20 -5.19 4.20
N TYR A 2 -11.57 -4.49 3.28
CA TYR A 2 -10.20 -4.01 3.44
C TYR A 2 -10.21 -2.55 3.87
N VAL A 3 -9.34 -2.19 4.81
CA VAL A 3 -9.20 -0.81 5.30
C VAL A 3 -7.76 -0.41 5.15
N ALA A 4 -7.52 0.47 4.18
CA ALA A 4 -6.24 1.07 3.89
C ALA A 4 -5.82 2.06 4.98
N ASN A 5 -4.54 2.07 5.33
CA ASN A 5 -3.96 2.91 6.36
C ASN A 5 -2.73 3.66 5.82
N ASP A 6 -2.82 4.99 5.84
CA ASP A 6 -1.74 5.92 5.46
C ASP A 6 -1.00 6.48 6.71
N TYR A 7 -1.23 5.88 7.88
CA TYR A 7 -0.60 6.26 9.14
C TYR A 7 0.27 5.11 9.68
N MET A 8 0.63 5.19 10.96
CA MET A 8 1.40 4.14 11.61
C MET A 8 0.56 2.88 11.81
N GLY A 9 1.07 1.76 11.30
CA GLY A 9 0.48 0.44 11.44
C GLY A 9 0.09 -0.17 10.08
N PRO A 10 -0.11 -1.49 10.04
CA PRO A 10 -0.53 -2.19 8.84
C PRO A 10 -1.97 -1.85 8.46
N ASP A 11 -2.32 -2.19 7.22
CA ASP A 11 -3.71 -2.21 6.76
C ASP A 11 -4.48 -3.33 7.46
N HIS A 12 -5.81 -3.23 7.47
CA HIS A 12 -6.68 -4.24 8.10
C HIS A 12 -7.53 -4.96 7.06
N LEU A 13 -7.74 -6.26 7.26
CA LEU A 13 -8.60 -7.09 6.43
C LEU A 13 -9.63 -7.78 7.32
N PHE A 14 -10.85 -7.26 7.30
CA PHE A 14 -11.95 -7.77 8.09
C PHE A 14 -12.78 -8.80 7.31
N ARG A 15 -12.81 -10.04 7.82
CA ARG A 15 -13.74 -11.08 7.37
C ARG A 15 -15.09 -10.86 8.07
N ASN A 16 -16.17 -10.86 7.29
CA ASN A 16 -17.53 -10.85 7.81
C ASN A 16 -17.89 -12.26 8.32
N ASN A 17 -18.28 -12.39 9.58
CA ASN A 17 -18.64 -13.67 10.19
C ASN A 17 -20.10 -14.08 9.94
N GLY A 18 -20.88 -13.25 9.26
CA GLY A 18 -22.32 -13.44 9.10
C GLY A 18 -23.11 -13.02 10.34
N LEU A 19 -24.41 -13.35 10.33
CA LEU A 19 -25.29 -13.15 11.48
C LEU A 19 -24.99 -14.22 12.54
N ASP A 20 -24.83 -13.80 13.79
CA ASP A 20 -24.85 -14.72 14.93
C ASP A 20 -26.30 -15.16 15.27
N ASP A 21 -26.43 -16.02 16.28
CA ASP A 21 -27.73 -16.52 16.75
C ASP A 21 -28.68 -15.41 17.25
N ASN A 22 -28.15 -14.22 17.56
CA ASN A 22 -28.91 -13.04 17.98
C ASN A 22 -29.19 -12.06 16.82
N GLY A 23 -28.76 -12.39 15.60
CA GLY A 23 -28.91 -11.54 14.42
C GLY A 23 -27.91 -10.37 14.36
N VAL A 24 -26.78 -10.46 15.07
CA VAL A 24 -25.72 -9.44 15.07
C VAL A 24 -24.63 -9.83 14.08
N ILE A 25 -24.19 -8.88 13.25
CA ILE A 25 -23.06 -9.06 12.34
C ILE A 25 -21.78 -8.70 13.07
N THR A 26 -20.80 -9.59 13.03
CA THR A 26 -19.45 -9.33 13.56
C THR A 26 -18.39 -9.46 12.48
N PHE A 27 -17.25 -8.81 12.71
CA PHE A 27 -16.09 -8.87 11.85
C PHE A 27 -14.88 -9.34 12.64
N THR A 28 -14.05 -10.16 11.99
CA THR A 28 -12.76 -10.59 12.53
C THR A 28 -11.67 -10.02 11.64
N ASP A 29 -10.70 -9.34 12.24
CA ASP A 29 -9.48 -8.96 11.54
C ASP A 29 -8.66 -10.22 11.26
N VAL A 30 -8.35 -10.46 9.99
CA VAL A 30 -7.64 -11.65 9.50
C VAL A 30 -6.41 -11.27 8.67
N VAL A 31 -5.95 -10.03 8.77
CA VAL A 31 -4.86 -9.54 7.91
C VAL A 31 -3.57 -10.34 8.09
N ASP A 32 -3.25 -10.71 9.33
CA ASP A 32 -2.07 -11.49 9.71
C ASP A 32 -2.10 -12.91 9.13
N GLU A 33 -3.28 -13.53 9.09
CA GLU A 33 -3.44 -14.90 8.61
C GLU A 33 -3.56 -14.97 7.09
N ALA A 34 -4.16 -13.95 6.48
CA ALA A 34 -4.57 -13.96 5.08
C ALA A 34 -3.53 -13.34 4.14
N LEU A 35 -2.80 -12.31 4.58
CA LEU A 35 -1.90 -11.53 3.72
C LEU A 35 -0.43 -11.75 4.09
N PRO A 36 0.47 -11.92 3.11
CA PRO A 36 1.90 -12.10 3.40
C PRO A 36 2.58 -10.80 3.88
N HIS A 37 2.07 -9.65 3.46
CA HIS A 37 2.51 -8.30 3.82
C HIS A 37 1.44 -7.29 3.38
N THR A 38 1.51 -6.05 3.87
CA THR A 38 0.69 -4.92 3.40
C THR A 38 1.55 -3.82 2.76
N PRO A 39 0.96 -2.87 2.03
CA PRO A 39 1.63 -1.61 1.72
C PRO A 39 2.04 -0.87 2.99
N TRP A 40 2.96 0.10 2.85
CA TRP A 40 3.37 0.94 3.98
C TRP A 40 2.48 2.17 4.12
N PHE A 41 2.02 2.74 3.00
CA PHE A 41 1.18 3.93 2.99
C PHE A 41 0.03 3.80 2.00
N SER A 42 -0.97 3.03 2.43
CA SER A 42 -2.12 2.71 1.59
C SER A 42 -3.19 3.79 1.70
N MET A 43 -3.56 4.38 0.56
CA MET A 43 -4.62 5.39 0.50
C MET A 43 -5.86 4.90 -0.26
N GLY A 44 -5.66 3.97 -1.17
CA GLY A 44 -6.71 3.42 -2.02
C GLY A 44 -6.61 1.92 -2.17
N SER A 45 -7.77 1.28 -2.27
CA SER A 45 -7.91 -0.12 -2.64
C SER A 45 -9.09 -0.29 -3.58
N ASP A 46 -9.06 -1.37 -4.35
CA ASP A 46 -10.19 -1.82 -5.16
C ASP A 46 -10.12 -3.33 -5.40
N TYR A 47 -11.21 -3.92 -5.87
CA TYR A 47 -11.35 -5.37 -6.05
C TYR A 47 -11.91 -5.73 -7.43
N ALA A 48 -11.43 -6.84 -8.00
CA ALA A 48 -11.85 -7.37 -9.29
C ALA A 48 -11.40 -8.84 -9.43
N ASP A 49 -11.92 -9.56 -10.43
CA ASP A 49 -11.43 -10.90 -10.79
C ASP A 49 -10.35 -10.73 -11.87
N ILE A 50 -9.09 -10.56 -11.45
CA ILE A 50 -8.03 -10.11 -12.37
C ILE A 50 -7.53 -11.22 -13.31
N ASN A 51 -7.85 -12.47 -13.01
CA ASN A 51 -7.42 -13.64 -13.78
C ASN A 51 -8.60 -14.44 -14.36
N ASN A 52 -9.83 -13.94 -14.22
CA ASN A 52 -11.08 -14.57 -14.68
C ASN A 52 -11.28 -16.00 -14.13
N ASP A 53 -10.89 -16.26 -12.88
CA ASP A 53 -11.05 -17.57 -12.24
C ASP A 53 -12.33 -17.70 -11.39
N GLY A 54 -13.14 -16.64 -11.34
CA GLY A 54 -14.37 -16.54 -10.58
C GLY A 54 -14.16 -16.19 -9.11
N ARG A 55 -12.94 -15.83 -8.70
CA ARG A 55 -12.61 -15.38 -7.35
C ARG A 55 -12.25 -13.90 -7.38
N ILE A 56 -12.66 -13.21 -6.33
CA ILE A 56 -12.35 -11.79 -6.21
C ILE A 56 -10.95 -11.64 -5.62
N ASP A 57 -10.13 -10.94 -6.39
CA ASP A 57 -8.82 -10.42 -6.04
C ASP A 57 -8.94 -8.95 -5.63
N PHE A 58 -7.86 -8.39 -5.10
CA PHE A 58 -7.84 -6.97 -4.79
C PHE A 58 -6.46 -6.36 -4.85
N LEU A 59 -6.41 -5.05 -5.00
CA LEU A 59 -5.20 -4.26 -4.94
C LEU A 59 -5.28 -3.26 -3.80
N ALA A 60 -4.14 -3.06 -3.15
CA ALA A 60 -3.89 -1.95 -2.24
C ALA A 60 -2.75 -1.09 -2.82
N SER A 61 -2.99 0.21 -2.89
CA SER A 61 -2.04 1.18 -3.45
C SER A 61 -0.97 1.60 -2.45
N ASP A 62 0.12 2.15 -2.95
CA ASP A 62 1.25 2.72 -2.23
C ASP A 62 1.84 3.85 -3.10
N MET A 63 3.03 4.33 -2.74
CA MET A 63 3.63 5.54 -3.29
C MET A 63 4.96 5.26 -4.00
N ALA A 64 5.27 3.99 -4.28
CA ALA A 64 6.53 3.60 -4.92
C ALA A 64 6.75 4.27 -6.29
N GLY A 65 7.92 4.88 -6.46
CA GLY A 65 8.26 5.64 -7.66
C GLY A 65 8.35 4.76 -8.91
N SER A 66 7.73 5.20 -10.01
CA SER A 66 7.70 4.47 -11.29
C SER A 66 9.06 4.37 -11.98
N ASN A 67 10.04 5.20 -11.60
CA ASN A 67 11.40 5.18 -12.13
C ASN A 67 12.45 5.29 -11.03
N HIS A 68 13.68 4.86 -11.35
CA HIS A 68 14.79 4.80 -10.39
C HIS A 68 15.06 6.13 -9.68
N TYR A 69 14.96 7.26 -10.38
CA TYR A 69 15.19 8.57 -9.78
C TYR A 69 14.15 8.89 -8.70
N ARG A 70 12.86 8.73 -9.02
CA ARG A 70 11.75 8.98 -8.09
C ARG A 70 11.76 8.00 -6.92
N ASP A 71 12.00 6.72 -7.20
CA ASP A 71 12.10 5.66 -6.19
C ASP A 71 13.20 5.98 -5.16
N LYS A 72 14.35 6.52 -5.59
CA LYS A 72 15.41 6.93 -4.65
C LYS A 72 15.10 8.19 -3.86
N LEU A 73 14.30 9.10 -4.41
CA LEU A 73 13.90 10.32 -3.71
C LEU A 73 12.85 10.07 -2.63
N SER A 74 11.92 9.15 -2.87
CA SER A 74 10.83 8.80 -1.94
C SER A 74 11.25 7.82 -0.84
N MET A 75 12.37 7.12 -1.03
CA MET A 75 12.91 6.23 -0.02
C MET A 75 13.49 7.04 1.14
N GLY A 76 12.90 6.88 2.32
CA GLY A 76 13.42 7.44 3.58
C GLY A 76 14.80 6.89 3.93
N SER A 77 15.39 7.39 5.02
CA SER A 77 16.69 6.87 5.47
C SER A 77 16.52 5.46 6.00
N MET A 78 17.18 4.46 5.42
CA MET A 78 17.06 3.06 5.87
C MET A 78 18.12 2.67 6.91
N SER A 79 18.98 3.60 7.34
CA SER A 79 20.07 3.32 8.27
C SER A 79 20.34 4.48 9.24
N GLY A 80 21.00 4.17 10.37
CA GLY A 80 21.36 5.14 11.40
C GLY A 80 20.26 5.41 12.44
N PRO A 81 20.50 6.34 13.38
CA PRO A 81 19.62 6.60 14.53
C PRO A 81 18.26 7.21 14.15
N ASN A 82 18.12 7.78 12.94
CA ASN A 82 16.87 8.32 12.40
C ASN A 82 16.36 7.47 11.23
N SER A 83 16.58 6.15 11.28
CA SER A 83 16.14 5.23 10.23
C SER A 83 14.62 5.08 10.23
N ASP A 84 14.03 5.20 9.04
CA ASP A 84 12.63 4.91 8.76
C ASP A 84 12.38 3.38 8.62
N ALA A 85 13.39 2.51 8.74
CA ALA A 85 13.27 1.05 8.49
C ALA A 85 12.42 0.25 9.51
N TRP A 86 11.71 0.93 10.41
CA TRP A 86 10.89 0.29 11.44
C TRP A 86 9.71 -0.49 10.84
N PHE A 87 9.10 0.01 9.76
CA PHE A 87 7.95 -0.63 9.10
C PHE A 87 8.27 -1.99 8.47
N LEU A 88 9.55 -2.30 8.27
CA LEU A 88 9.98 -3.61 7.77
C LEU A 88 10.02 -4.69 8.86
N ASN A 89 10.21 -4.30 10.13
CA ASN A 89 10.63 -5.23 11.19
C ASN A 89 9.67 -5.32 12.37
N PHE A 90 8.81 -4.32 12.57
CA PHE A 90 7.92 -4.24 13.74
C PHE A 90 6.43 -4.53 13.47
N PRO A 91 5.82 -4.13 12.34
CA PRO A 91 4.41 -4.41 12.11
C PRO A 91 4.18 -5.88 11.73
N ASN A 92 3.00 -6.39 12.10
CA ASN A 92 2.49 -7.68 11.70
C ASN A 92 1.14 -7.44 10.99
N PRO A 93 0.98 -7.85 9.71
CA PRO A 93 2.01 -8.41 8.85
C PRO A 93 3.05 -7.33 8.46
N PRO A 94 4.22 -7.72 7.92
CA PRO A 94 5.24 -6.76 7.48
C PRO A 94 4.68 -5.76 6.46
N GLN A 95 5.23 -4.54 6.44
CA GLN A 95 4.84 -3.51 5.47
C GLN A 95 5.93 -3.30 4.42
N TYR A 96 5.54 -3.12 3.16
CA TYR A 96 6.47 -2.83 2.05
C TYR A 96 6.07 -1.56 1.29
N MET A 97 7.08 -0.80 0.87
CA MET A 97 6.92 0.45 0.09
C MET A 97 6.62 0.15 -1.38
N ARG A 98 5.46 -0.43 -1.67
CA ARG A 98 4.97 -0.71 -3.03
C ARG A 98 3.51 -1.10 -3.00
N ASN A 99 2.85 -0.95 -4.15
CA ASN A 99 1.52 -1.52 -4.32
C ASN A 99 1.57 -3.04 -4.06
N ALA A 100 0.47 -3.55 -3.53
CA ALA A 100 0.25 -4.97 -3.37
C ALA A 100 -0.96 -5.40 -4.19
N VAL A 101 -0.80 -6.45 -5.00
CA VAL A 101 -1.88 -7.09 -5.74
C VAL A 101 -2.07 -8.46 -5.13
N TYR A 102 -3.23 -8.70 -4.54
CA TYR A 102 -3.55 -9.91 -3.81
C TYR A 102 -4.43 -10.82 -4.65
N LEU A 103 -3.83 -11.87 -5.18
CA LEU A 103 -4.49 -12.92 -5.91
C LEU A 103 -5.09 -13.96 -4.95
N ASN A 104 -6.38 -14.20 -5.08
CA ASN A 104 -7.16 -15.09 -4.26
C ASN A 104 -6.84 -16.55 -4.62
N THR A 105 -6.28 -17.29 -3.67
CA THR A 105 -5.89 -18.70 -3.91
C THR A 105 -7.06 -19.68 -3.81
N GLY A 106 -8.24 -19.20 -3.43
CA GLY A 106 -9.37 -20.05 -3.06
C GLY A 106 -9.24 -20.71 -1.68
N THR A 107 -8.23 -20.32 -0.91
CA THR A 107 -8.05 -20.68 0.50
C THR A 107 -8.22 -19.44 1.38
N ASP A 108 -7.96 -19.55 2.68
CA ASP A 108 -7.95 -18.39 3.59
C ASP A 108 -6.76 -17.43 3.36
N ARG A 109 -5.91 -17.69 2.36
CA ARG A 109 -4.70 -16.91 2.07
C ARG A 109 -4.69 -16.33 0.66
N PHE A 110 -4.06 -15.17 0.54
CA PHE A 110 -3.79 -14.52 -0.75
C PHE A 110 -2.32 -14.68 -1.13
N MET A 111 -2.06 -14.74 -2.43
CA MET A 111 -0.71 -14.56 -2.99
C MET A 111 -0.53 -13.10 -3.36
N GLU A 112 0.65 -12.54 -3.09
CA GLU A 112 0.97 -11.20 -3.56
C GLU A 112 1.73 -11.28 -4.88
N VAL A 113 1.24 -10.57 -5.90
CA VAL A 113 1.66 -10.71 -7.30
C VAL A 113 1.95 -9.38 -8.00
N ALA A 114 2.10 -8.25 -7.31
CA ALA A 114 2.24 -6.93 -7.97
C ALA A 114 3.48 -6.82 -8.88
N TYR A 115 4.56 -7.56 -8.58
CA TYR A 115 5.71 -7.63 -9.49
C TYR A 115 5.43 -8.45 -10.75
N LEU A 116 4.62 -9.51 -10.64
CA LEU A 116 4.26 -10.35 -11.79
C LEU A 116 3.31 -9.61 -12.73
N THR A 117 2.43 -8.78 -12.18
CA THR A 117 1.50 -7.95 -12.96
C THR A 117 2.11 -6.63 -13.44
N GLY A 118 3.31 -6.28 -12.98
CA GLY A 118 3.95 -5.00 -13.29
C GLY A 118 3.33 -3.80 -12.56
N LEU A 119 2.40 -4.03 -11.63
CA LEU A 119 1.66 -2.99 -10.91
C LEU A 119 2.34 -2.54 -9.61
N ALA A 120 3.53 -3.03 -9.29
CA ALA A 120 4.21 -2.71 -8.03
C ALA A 120 4.52 -1.22 -7.83
N LYS A 121 4.67 -0.43 -8.90
CA LYS A 121 5.15 0.96 -8.82
C LYS A 121 4.37 1.88 -9.76
N THR A 122 3.56 2.77 -9.21
CA THR A 122 2.66 3.68 -9.95
C THR A 122 2.78 5.15 -9.53
N ASP A 123 3.90 5.50 -8.89
CA ASP A 123 4.11 6.78 -8.20
C ASP A 123 3.14 6.98 -7.04
N TRP A 124 3.04 8.22 -6.55
CA TRP A 124 2.18 8.61 -5.44
C TRP A 124 0.70 8.37 -5.75
N THR A 125 0.19 7.20 -5.40
CA THR A 125 -1.13 6.75 -5.82
C THR A 125 -2.18 7.04 -4.76
N TRP A 126 -3.18 7.86 -5.08
CA TRP A 126 -4.29 8.16 -4.18
C TRP A 126 -5.40 7.12 -4.24
N THR A 127 -5.71 6.64 -5.45
CA THR A 127 -6.71 5.60 -5.65
C THR A 127 -6.39 4.78 -6.89
N ALA A 128 -6.87 3.54 -6.87
CA ALA A 128 -6.91 2.65 -8.00
C ALA A 128 -8.37 2.27 -8.25
N LYS A 129 -8.72 2.05 -9.51
CA LYS A 129 -10.03 1.53 -9.91
C LYS A 129 -9.87 0.44 -10.96
N PHE A 130 -10.47 -0.70 -10.71
CA PHE A 130 -10.60 -1.75 -11.72
C PHE A 130 -11.79 -1.51 -12.62
N GLY A 131 -11.69 -2.01 -13.85
CA GLY A 131 -12.77 -2.12 -14.80
C GLY A 131 -12.24 -2.54 -16.16
N ASP A 132 -13.06 -3.21 -16.95
CA ASP A 132 -12.79 -3.48 -18.37
C ASP A 132 -12.96 -2.17 -19.18
N LEU A 133 -11.86 -1.45 -19.40
CA LEU A 133 -11.89 -0.10 -20.01
C LEU A 133 -11.82 -0.17 -21.53
N ASP A 134 -11.25 -1.22 -22.10
CA ASP A 134 -11.16 -1.42 -23.54
C ASP A 134 -12.15 -2.45 -24.12
N ASN A 135 -12.93 -3.11 -23.25
CA ASN A 135 -13.97 -4.11 -23.56
C ASN A 135 -13.40 -5.42 -24.14
N ASP A 136 -12.21 -5.85 -23.72
CA ASP A 136 -11.61 -7.12 -24.14
C ASP A 136 -11.95 -8.31 -23.23
N GLY A 137 -12.66 -8.06 -22.13
CA GLY A 137 -13.06 -9.06 -21.14
C GLY A 137 -11.99 -9.35 -20.08
N PHE A 138 -10.91 -8.58 -20.04
CA PHE A 138 -9.95 -8.56 -18.95
C PHE A 138 -10.08 -7.27 -18.14
N GLU A 139 -9.76 -7.34 -16.85
CA GLU A 139 -9.83 -6.20 -15.97
C GLU A 139 -8.61 -5.28 -16.18
N ASP A 140 -8.86 -4.02 -16.56
CA ASP A 140 -7.86 -2.96 -16.51
C ASP A 140 -7.81 -2.31 -15.14
N VAL A 141 -6.72 -1.59 -14.87
CA VAL A 141 -6.59 -0.78 -13.66
C VAL A 141 -6.20 0.65 -13.99
N TYR A 142 -6.98 1.59 -13.48
CA TYR A 142 -6.70 3.01 -13.58
C TYR A 142 -6.22 3.58 -12.25
N PHE A 143 -5.07 4.24 -12.27
CA PHE A 143 -4.49 4.88 -11.08
C PHE A 143 -4.60 6.40 -11.18
N THR A 144 -5.07 7.04 -10.11
CA THR A 144 -4.93 8.49 -9.94
C THR A 144 -3.71 8.76 -9.08
N ASN A 145 -2.68 9.35 -9.68
CA ASN A 145 -1.45 9.69 -8.98
C ASN A 145 -1.19 11.20 -8.99
N GLY A 146 -0.23 11.61 -8.16
CA GLY A 146 0.33 12.96 -8.20
C GLY A 146 0.34 13.67 -6.86
N MET A 147 1.14 14.72 -6.77
CA MET A 147 1.30 15.52 -5.56
C MET A 147 1.65 16.95 -5.96
N SER A 148 1.04 17.95 -5.31
CA SER A 148 1.27 19.36 -5.65
C SER A 148 2.67 19.86 -5.25
N ARG A 149 3.29 19.23 -4.25
CA ARG A 149 4.66 19.50 -3.77
C ARG A 149 5.28 18.21 -3.26
N ASP A 150 6.53 17.95 -3.61
CA ASP A 150 7.22 16.72 -3.21
C ASP A 150 7.63 16.75 -1.73
N PHE A 151 6.72 16.35 -0.84
CA PHE A 151 6.95 16.29 0.61
C PHE A 151 7.85 15.12 1.02
N PHE A 152 8.00 14.12 0.17
CA PHE A 152 8.71 12.88 0.46
C PHE A 152 10.12 12.86 -0.12
N ASN A 153 10.53 13.93 -0.79
CA ASN A 153 11.90 14.15 -1.22
C ASN A 153 12.87 14.17 -0.03
N GLY A 154 13.64 13.09 0.12
CA GLY A 154 14.63 12.95 1.18
C GLY A 154 15.62 14.12 1.24
N ASP A 155 16.09 14.59 0.08
CA ASP A 155 17.07 15.68 -0.01
C ASP A 155 16.51 17.01 0.49
N LEU A 156 15.23 17.32 0.18
CA LEU A 156 14.58 18.54 0.67
C LEU A 156 14.35 18.49 2.18
N LYS A 157 13.99 17.31 2.72
CA LYS A 157 13.81 17.08 4.16
C LYS A 157 15.12 17.32 4.90
N GLU A 158 16.21 16.73 4.43
CA GLU A 158 17.53 16.90 5.04
C GLU A 158 17.99 18.36 4.97
N ARG A 159 17.87 19.01 3.81
CA ARG A 159 18.27 20.41 3.63
C ARG A 159 17.50 21.35 4.55
N THR A 160 16.19 21.10 4.74
CA THR A 160 15.35 21.90 5.65
C THR A 160 15.79 21.75 7.09
N GLN A 161 16.09 20.53 7.55
CA GLN A 161 16.63 20.28 8.88
C GLN A 161 17.98 20.97 9.10
N GLN A 162 18.90 20.91 8.15
CA GLN A 162 20.20 21.57 8.24
C GLN A 162 20.06 23.09 8.35
N ILE A 163 19.13 23.71 7.60
CA ILE A 163 18.85 25.15 7.68
C ILE A 163 18.28 25.51 9.05
N ALA A 164 17.32 24.74 9.56
CA ALA A 164 16.71 24.98 10.87
C ALA A 164 17.74 24.93 12.01
N VAL A 165 18.64 23.93 12.01
CA VAL A 165 19.74 23.83 12.99
C VAL A 165 20.68 25.02 12.88
N ARG A 166 21.04 25.42 11.66
CA ARG A 166 21.88 26.62 11.46
C ARG A 166 21.22 27.86 12.02
N MET A 167 19.93 28.10 11.75
CA MET A 167 19.22 29.28 12.25
C MET A 167 19.10 29.29 13.79
N ALA A 168 18.91 28.13 14.41
CA ALA A 168 18.85 28.00 15.88
C ALA A 168 20.19 28.28 16.57
N LEU A 169 21.32 28.12 15.88
CA LEU A 169 22.66 28.41 16.42
C LEU A 169 23.06 29.89 16.32
N ILE A 170 22.30 30.70 15.56
CA ILE A 170 22.54 32.14 15.36
C ILE A 170 21.53 33.03 16.11
N ALA A 171 20.58 32.41 16.81
CA ALA A 171 19.60 33.07 17.68
C ALA A 171 20.05 32.95 19.16
#